data_AF-A0A1I0JT10-F1
#
_entry.id   AF-A0A1I0JT10-F1
#
_cell.length_a   1.000
_cell.length_b   1.000
_cell.length_c   1.000
_cell.angle_alpha   90.00
_cell.angle_beta   90.00
_cell.angle_gamma   90.00
#
_symmetry.space_group_name_H-M   'P 1'
#
loop_
_entity.id
_entity.type
_entity.pdbx_description
1 polymer ?
#
loop_
_entity_poly.entity_id
_entity_poly.type
_entity_poly.pdbx_seq_one_letter_code
_entity_poly.pdbx_strand_id
1 'polypeptide(L)'
;MIPIYQCEDLYLYEIVEDYKWAETEEERSDILNAFCASIWSCANKRRTWTRTIRYRVNRTAAGSELGRIFAGWTRVEYLACKSTTKEENWRPLLRQKINNLYTRYFDPEIILDKAYLDLLKTPKRLYYEWTAGAEMDPADVEAQISRAMEEAGTVKEALKRGKMTLPWNDYKRLIEIFLYRCFQNCKLADQYEGKACVLGRVDFLTEDHFYVKYMSRCLDGELRKWQKQYYGVPQSSRKGYKRCAVCAALIEKGGNRKTLCRACRADNDLMRYRRYNEKRTTNRKTEF
;
A
#
# COMPACT_ATOMS: atom_id res chain seq x y z
N MET A 1 18.35 -32.11 5.24
CA MET A 1 19.47 -31.17 5.07
C MET A 1 19.40 -30.23 6.25
N ILE A 2 20.31 -30.38 7.21
CA ILE A 2 20.39 -29.52 8.39
C ILE A 2 20.93 -28.17 7.88
N PRO A 3 20.32 -27.02 8.19
CA PRO A 3 20.91 -25.74 7.81
C PRO A 3 22.23 -25.62 8.57
N ILE A 4 23.36 -25.58 7.85
CA ILE A 4 24.69 -25.45 8.45
C ILE A 4 24.85 -24.05 9.06
N TYR A 5 24.14 -23.06 8.52
CA TYR A 5 24.12 -21.68 9.00
C TYR A 5 22.84 -21.37 9.80
N GLN A 6 22.99 -20.80 11.00
CA GLN A 6 21.89 -20.39 11.88
C GLN A 6 21.94 -18.88 12.10
N CYS A 7 20.80 -18.21 11.89
CA CYS A 7 20.72 -16.76 12.03
C CYS A 7 20.13 -16.33 13.39
N GLU A 8 19.76 -17.28 14.25
CA GLU A 8 18.91 -17.05 15.43
C GLU A 8 19.48 -16.06 16.46
N ASP A 9 20.81 -15.97 16.58
CA ASP A 9 21.48 -15.12 17.57
C ASP A 9 22.42 -14.08 16.93
N LEU A 10 22.43 -14.00 15.60
CA LEU A 10 23.28 -13.06 14.86
C LEU A 10 22.60 -11.70 14.66
N TYR A 11 23.43 -10.67 14.75
CA TYR A 11 23.13 -9.33 14.27
C TYR A 11 23.06 -9.32 12.74
N LEU A 12 22.34 -8.35 12.18
CA LEU A 12 22.20 -8.23 10.74
C LEU A 12 23.52 -7.92 10.05
N TYR A 13 24.39 -7.11 10.68
CA TYR A 13 25.70 -6.81 10.10
C TYR A 13 26.57 -8.06 9.94
N GLU A 14 26.59 -8.96 10.94
CA GLU A 14 27.33 -10.22 10.91
C GLU A 14 26.87 -11.10 9.74
N ILE A 15 25.54 -11.21 9.54
CA ILE A 15 25.00 -12.00 8.41
C ILE A 15 25.38 -11.39 7.06
N VAL A 16 25.44 -10.06 6.96
CA VAL A 16 25.87 -9.38 5.74
C VAL A 16 27.36 -9.60 5.49
N GLU A 17 28.18 -9.51 6.54
CA GLU A 17 29.62 -9.78 6.50
C GLU A 17 29.92 -11.22 6.08
N ASP A 18 29.30 -12.20 6.73
CA ASP A 18 29.42 -13.63 6.38
C ASP A 18 29.07 -13.87 4.91
N TYR A 19 28.00 -13.25 4.42
CA TYR A 19 27.62 -13.36 3.01
C TYR A 19 28.68 -12.76 2.06
N LYS A 20 29.34 -11.68 2.47
CA LYS A 20 30.38 -11.01 1.66
C LYS A 20 31.71 -11.73 1.69
N TRP A 21 32.05 -12.36 2.80
CA TRP A 21 33.29 -13.11 2.98
C TRP A 21 33.18 -14.58 2.56
N ALA A 22 31.96 -15.10 2.36
CA ALA A 22 31.73 -16.42 1.79
C ALA A 22 32.52 -16.62 0.48
N GLU A 23 33.28 -17.72 0.45
CA GLU A 23 34.21 -18.06 -0.62
C GLU A 23 33.49 -18.73 -1.79
N THR A 24 32.38 -19.42 -1.50
CA THR A 24 31.60 -20.16 -2.50
C THR A 24 30.17 -19.63 -2.67
N GLU A 25 29.57 -19.87 -3.84
CA GLU A 25 28.16 -19.52 -4.08
C GLU A 25 27.21 -20.43 -3.29
N GLU A 26 27.65 -21.64 -2.93
CA GLU A 26 26.91 -22.57 -2.07
C GLU A 26 26.75 -22.00 -0.66
N GLU A 27 27.84 -21.54 -0.04
CA GLU A 27 27.82 -20.86 1.27
C GLU A 27 26.93 -19.60 1.24
N ARG A 28 27.05 -18.77 0.20
CA ARG A 28 26.18 -17.59 0.02
C ARG A 28 24.71 -17.96 -0.06
N SER A 29 24.41 -19.05 -0.77
CA SER A 29 23.05 -19.56 -0.91
C SER A 29 22.51 -20.06 0.43
N ASP A 30 23.33 -20.77 1.21
CA ASP A 30 22.95 -21.27 2.54
C ASP A 30 22.68 -20.13 3.53
N ILE A 31 23.53 -19.11 3.57
CA ILE A 31 23.34 -17.90 4.39
C ILE A 31 22.03 -17.21 4.00
N LEU A 32 21.79 -17.00 2.70
CA LEU A 32 20.56 -16.36 2.21
C LEU A 32 19.32 -17.19 2.55
N ASN A 33 19.38 -18.52 2.39
CA ASN A 33 18.28 -19.42 2.68
C ASN A 33 17.93 -19.39 4.17
N ALA A 34 18.94 -19.46 5.05
CA ALA A 34 18.78 -19.34 6.49
C ALA A 34 18.19 -17.96 6.87
N PHE A 35 18.71 -16.88 6.27
CA PHE A 35 18.18 -15.53 6.46
C PHE A 35 16.69 -15.45 6.07
N CYS A 36 16.32 -15.91 4.88
CA CYS A 36 14.94 -15.91 4.41
C CYS A 36 14.04 -16.75 5.31
N ALA A 37 14.50 -17.94 5.71
CA ALA A 37 13.79 -18.81 6.65
C ALA A 37 13.52 -18.11 7.98
N SER A 38 14.52 -17.40 8.54
CA SER A 38 14.39 -16.63 9.78
C SER A 38 13.35 -15.50 9.68
N ILE A 39 13.31 -14.80 8.53
CA ILE A 39 12.28 -13.78 8.26
C ILE A 39 10.89 -14.43 8.19
N TRP A 40 10.78 -15.61 7.57
CA TRP A 40 9.50 -16.28 7.39
C TRP A 40 8.96 -16.91 8.68
N SER A 41 9.85 -17.44 9.53
CA SER A 41 9.52 -18.02 10.83
C SER A 41 9.20 -16.96 11.90
N CYS A 42 9.65 -15.72 11.71
CA CYS A 42 9.40 -14.59 12.62
C CYS A 42 7.93 -14.48 13.05
N ALA A 43 7.72 -14.37 14.38
CA ALA A 43 6.40 -14.29 15.01
C ALA A 43 5.63 -13.00 14.67
N ASN A 44 6.30 -11.97 14.13
CA ASN A 44 5.69 -10.72 13.67
C ASN A 44 4.89 -10.92 12.36
N LYS A 45 3.90 -11.81 12.42
CA LYS A 45 2.98 -12.12 11.35
C LYS A 45 2.04 -10.94 11.11
N ARG A 46 1.60 -10.82 9.87
CA ARG A 46 0.60 -9.82 9.46
C ARG A 46 -0.70 -10.03 10.25
N ARG A 47 -1.22 -8.95 10.83
CA ARG A 47 -2.50 -8.94 11.57
C ARG A 47 -3.40 -7.86 11.02
N THR A 48 -4.63 -8.23 10.69
CA THR A 48 -5.68 -7.33 10.21
C THR A 48 -6.74 -7.16 11.29
N TRP A 49 -7.35 -5.99 11.35
CA TRP A 49 -8.47 -5.73 12.25
C TRP A 49 -9.36 -4.62 11.69
N THR A 50 -10.59 -4.58 12.19
CA THR A 50 -11.53 -3.50 11.90
C THR A 50 -11.23 -2.30 12.78
N ARG A 51 -10.97 -1.15 12.15
CA ARG A 51 -10.91 0.15 12.81
C ARG A 51 -12.23 0.87 12.65
N THR A 52 -12.59 1.67 13.64
CA THR A 52 -13.81 2.46 13.62
C THR A 52 -13.46 3.94 13.74
N ILE A 53 -13.93 4.74 12.78
CA ILE A 53 -14.03 6.19 12.94
C ILE A 53 -15.21 6.43 13.87
N ARG A 54 -14.92 6.98 15.05
CA ARG A 54 -15.91 7.19 16.10
C ARG A 54 -15.97 8.66 16.52
N TYR A 55 -17.19 9.11 16.82
CA TYR A 55 -17.50 10.32 17.58
C TYR A 55 -18.77 10.08 18.40
N ARG A 56 -19.12 11.01 19.29
CA ARG A 56 -20.30 10.92 20.14
C ARG A 56 -21.13 12.18 19.93
N VAL A 57 -22.42 12.00 19.66
CA VAL A 57 -23.39 13.09 19.59
C VAL A 57 -23.76 13.52 21.00
N ASN A 58 -23.75 14.84 21.26
CA ASN A 58 -24.14 15.39 22.55
C ASN A 58 -25.62 15.06 22.85
N ARG A 59 -25.93 14.64 24.08
CA ARG A 59 -27.29 14.27 24.51
C ARG A 59 -28.29 15.42 24.33
N THR A 60 -27.87 16.66 24.56
CA THR A 60 -28.72 17.84 24.39
C THR A 60 -29.08 18.11 22.93
N ALA A 61 -28.20 17.71 22.00
CA ALA A 61 -28.36 17.91 20.57
C ALA A 61 -28.97 16.68 19.86
N ALA A 62 -28.98 15.51 20.50
CA ALA A 62 -29.46 14.25 19.94
C ALA A 62 -30.96 14.25 19.60
N GLY A 63 -31.75 15.15 20.23
CA GLY A 63 -33.18 15.29 19.96
C GLY A 63 -33.50 16.02 18.66
N SER A 64 -32.57 16.84 18.15
CA SER A 64 -32.73 17.60 16.89
C SER A 64 -32.61 16.69 15.68
N GLU A 65 -33.13 17.14 14.54
CA GLU A 65 -33.06 16.42 13.27
C GLU A 65 -31.61 16.13 12.86
N LEU A 66 -30.74 17.15 12.88
CA LEU A 66 -29.29 17.01 12.67
C LEU A 66 -28.66 16.01 13.66
N GLY A 67 -29.06 16.07 14.93
CA GLY A 67 -28.58 15.14 15.96
C GLY A 67 -28.88 13.68 15.62
N ARG A 68 -30.06 13.40 15.07
CA ARG A 68 -30.47 12.05 14.64
C ARG A 68 -29.69 11.59 13.41
N ILE A 69 -29.51 12.47 12.42
CA ILE A 69 -28.69 12.18 11.24
C ILE A 69 -27.28 11.78 11.68
N PHE A 70 -26.62 12.59 12.51
CA PHE A 70 -25.27 12.28 13.00
C PHE A 70 -25.23 11.03 13.90
N ALA A 71 -26.28 10.75 14.68
CA ALA A 71 -26.36 9.55 15.51
C ALA A 71 -26.23 8.27 14.68
N GLY A 72 -26.81 8.25 13.47
CA GLY A 72 -26.71 7.14 12.51
C GLY A 72 -25.28 6.87 12.01
N TRP A 73 -24.39 7.87 12.09
CA TRP A 73 -23.03 7.80 11.55
C TRP A 73 -21.93 7.84 12.61
N THR A 74 -22.26 7.60 13.88
CA THR A 74 -21.30 7.63 15.00
C THR A 74 -20.19 6.58 14.92
N ARG A 75 -20.38 5.55 14.08
CA ARG A 75 -19.44 4.46 13.86
C ARG A 75 -19.34 4.14 12.37
N VAL A 76 -18.20 4.45 11.77
CA VAL A 76 -17.87 4.05 10.39
C VAL A 76 -16.66 3.12 10.43
N GLU A 77 -16.83 1.91 9.93
CA GLU A 77 -15.83 0.84 10.03
C GLU A 77 -15.01 0.67 8.75
N TYR A 78 -13.73 0.32 8.90
CA TYR A 78 -12.82 0.01 7.79
C TYR A 78 -11.73 -0.97 8.23
N LEU A 79 -11.21 -1.77 7.29
CA LEU A 79 -10.14 -2.72 7.57
C LEU A 79 -8.77 -2.04 7.60
N ALA A 80 -7.96 -2.40 8.58
CA ALA A 80 -6.59 -1.94 8.73
C ALA A 80 -5.64 -3.08 9.06
N CYS A 81 -4.34 -2.81 8.96
CA CYS A 81 -3.26 -3.72 9.31
C CYS A 81 -2.26 -3.02 10.23
N LYS A 82 -1.56 -3.81 11.05
CA LYS A 82 -0.44 -3.32 11.87
C LYS A 82 0.65 -2.86 10.93
N SER A 83 1.02 -1.58 11.04
CA SER A 83 2.06 -0.98 10.21
C SER A 83 3.40 -0.83 10.93
N THR A 84 3.41 -0.98 12.25
CA THR A 84 4.59 -0.79 13.10
C THR A 84 4.77 -1.97 14.05
N THR A 85 6.00 -2.22 14.45
CA THR A 85 6.33 -3.12 15.56
C THR A 85 6.99 -2.33 16.68
N LYS A 86 6.91 -2.86 17.91
CA LYS A 86 7.65 -2.33 19.07
C LYS A 86 9.01 -3.00 19.24
N GLU A 87 9.25 -4.07 18.50
CA GLU A 87 10.51 -4.82 18.54
C GLU A 87 11.57 -4.08 17.73
N GLU A 88 12.77 -3.98 18.28
CA GLU A 88 13.90 -3.25 17.69
C GLU A 88 14.86 -4.17 16.92
N ASN A 89 14.73 -5.49 17.11
CA ASN A 89 15.53 -6.47 16.37
C ASN A 89 15.24 -6.39 14.85
N TRP A 90 16.28 -6.57 14.04
CA TRP A 90 16.22 -6.51 12.59
C TRP A 90 15.17 -7.44 11.97
N ARG A 91 14.97 -8.65 12.52
CA ARG A 91 14.02 -9.66 11.99
C ARG A 91 12.59 -9.14 12.01
N PRO A 92 12.01 -8.77 13.17
CA PRO A 92 10.69 -8.15 13.25
C PRO A 92 10.54 -6.91 12.38
N LEU A 93 11.56 -6.06 12.27
CA LEU A 93 11.52 -4.83 11.48
C LEU A 93 11.42 -5.13 9.98
N LEU A 94 12.28 -6.01 9.44
CA LEU A 94 12.22 -6.42 8.04
C LEU A 94 10.94 -7.20 7.75
N ARG A 95 10.49 -8.07 8.66
CA ARG A 95 9.21 -8.77 8.50
C ARG A 95 8.03 -7.79 8.47
N GLN A 96 8.02 -6.78 9.33
CA GLN A 96 7.01 -5.72 9.31
C GLN A 96 7.03 -4.95 7.99
N LYS A 97 8.22 -4.64 7.48
CA LYS A 97 8.38 -3.97 6.18
C LYS A 97 7.78 -4.80 5.05
N ILE A 98 8.07 -6.08 4.99
CA ILE A 98 7.52 -7.01 3.99
C ILE A 98 5.98 -7.06 4.10
N ASN A 99 5.43 -7.22 5.31
CA ASN A 99 3.98 -7.22 5.53
C ASN A 99 3.30 -5.89 5.07
N ASN A 100 3.97 -4.76 5.28
CA ASN A 100 3.50 -3.44 4.84
C ASN A 100 3.49 -3.33 3.32
N LEU A 101 4.52 -3.86 2.65
CA LEU A 101 4.60 -3.91 1.19
C LEU A 101 3.46 -4.76 0.61
N TYR A 102 3.23 -5.95 1.17
CA TYR A 102 2.10 -6.79 0.78
C TYR A 102 0.76 -6.03 0.91
N THR A 103 0.51 -5.44 2.08
CA THR A 103 -0.72 -4.69 2.36
C THR A 103 -0.91 -3.52 1.39
N ARG A 104 0.17 -2.80 1.08
CA ARG A 104 0.11 -1.64 0.19
C ARG A 104 -0.20 -2.03 -1.25
N TYR A 105 0.41 -3.09 -1.76
CA TYR A 105 0.45 -3.37 -3.20
C TYR A 105 -0.42 -4.54 -3.65
N PHE A 106 -0.68 -5.51 -2.78
CA PHE A 106 -1.31 -6.78 -3.14
C PHE A 106 -2.63 -7.03 -2.42
N ASP A 107 -2.77 -6.62 -1.15
CA ASP A 107 -4.00 -6.88 -0.41
C ASP A 107 -5.15 -6.00 -0.95
N PRO A 108 -6.22 -6.63 -1.51
CA PRO A 108 -7.37 -5.92 -2.08
C PRO A 108 -8.40 -5.48 -1.03
N GLU A 109 -8.39 -6.07 0.16
CA GLU A 109 -9.34 -5.80 1.23
C GLU A 109 -8.91 -4.60 2.08
N ILE A 110 -7.61 -4.30 2.14
CA ILE A 110 -7.08 -3.18 2.91
C ILE A 110 -6.77 -1.97 2.04
N ILE A 111 -7.64 -0.97 2.18
CA ILE A 111 -7.54 0.34 1.52
C ILE A 111 -7.33 1.42 2.59
N LEU A 112 -6.11 1.99 2.60
CA LEU A 112 -5.70 3.04 3.53
C LEU A 112 -5.33 4.34 2.80
N ASP A 113 -5.85 4.53 1.59
CA ASP A 113 -5.62 5.75 0.83
C ASP A 113 -6.23 6.96 1.55
N LYS A 114 -5.54 8.10 1.49
CA LYS A 114 -5.95 9.30 2.19
C LYS A 114 -7.32 9.81 1.72
N ALA A 115 -7.57 9.85 0.42
CA ALA A 115 -8.83 10.38 -0.13
C ALA A 115 -10.01 9.51 0.31
N TYR A 116 -9.84 8.18 0.25
CA TYR A 116 -10.83 7.24 0.79
C TYR A 116 -11.10 7.45 2.28
N LEU A 117 -10.06 7.53 3.10
CA LEU A 117 -10.21 7.72 4.54
C LEU A 117 -10.82 9.08 4.90
N ASP A 118 -10.57 10.11 4.10
CA ASP A 118 -11.15 11.44 4.33
C ASP A 118 -12.64 11.46 3.99
N LEU A 119 -13.09 10.73 2.94
CA LEU A 119 -14.52 10.52 2.66
C LEU A 119 -15.23 9.82 3.82
N LEU A 120 -14.63 8.77 4.40
CA LEU A 120 -15.21 8.09 5.57
C LEU A 120 -15.29 8.98 6.82
N LYS A 121 -14.44 10.00 6.93
CA LYS A 121 -14.46 10.98 8.04
C LYS A 121 -15.50 12.07 7.85
N THR A 122 -16.14 12.19 6.68
CA THR A 122 -17.11 13.25 6.38
C THR A 122 -18.17 13.43 7.46
N PRO A 123 -18.85 12.38 7.98
CA PRO A 123 -19.86 12.56 9.03
C PRO A 123 -19.28 13.15 10.31
N LYS A 124 -18.09 12.68 10.71
CA LYS A 124 -17.38 13.17 11.89
C LYS A 124 -16.98 14.63 11.73
N ARG A 125 -16.49 15.02 10.55
CA ARG A 125 -16.09 16.40 10.25
C ARG A 125 -17.30 17.34 10.31
N LEU A 126 -18.38 17.02 9.59
CA LEU A 126 -19.60 17.82 9.57
C LEU A 126 -20.20 17.98 10.97
N TYR A 127 -20.18 16.92 11.79
CA TYR A 127 -20.62 16.99 13.18
C TYR A 127 -19.80 18.02 14.00
N TYR A 128 -18.48 18.04 13.85
CA TYR A 128 -17.65 19.01 14.56
C TYR A 128 -17.82 20.44 14.05
N GLU A 129 -18.05 20.63 12.75
CA GLU A 129 -18.37 21.93 12.18
C GLU A 129 -19.72 22.45 12.72
N TRP A 130 -20.74 21.59 12.77
CA TRP A 130 -22.04 21.93 13.35
C TRP A 130 -21.94 22.29 14.84
N THR A 131 -21.22 21.49 15.64
CA THR A 131 -21.04 21.77 17.07
C THR A 131 -20.18 23.00 17.34
N ALA A 132 -19.39 23.45 16.37
CA ALA A 132 -18.67 24.72 16.42
C ALA A 132 -19.54 25.94 16.05
N GLY A 133 -20.81 25.74 15.72
CA GLY A 133 -21.77 26.81 15.43
C GLY A 133 -22.02 27.06 13.95
N ALA A 134 -21.60 26.18 13.04
CA ALA A 134 -21.96 26.29 11.63
C ALA A 134 -23.46 26.02 11.44
N GLU A 135 -24.14 26.94 10.77
CA GLU A 135 -25.52 26.72 10.30
C GLU A 135 -25.51 25.65 9.21
N MET A 136 -26.34 24.63 9.37
CA MET A 136 -26.44 23.51 8.45
C MET A 136 -27.90 23.14 8.24
N ASP A 137 -28.27 22.95 6.98
CA ASP A 137 -29.56 22.37 6.63
C ASP A 137 -29.51 20.83 6.78
N PRO A 138 -30.50 20.20 7.44
CA PRO A 138 -30.54 18.75 7.62
C PRO A 138 -30.50 17.95 6.32
N ALA A 139 -31.25 18.37 5.29
CA ALA A 139 -31.32 17.66 4.03
C ALA A 139 -29.99 17.75 3.27
N ASP A 140 -29.34 18.92 3.31
CA ASP A 140 -28.01 19.10 2.75
C ASP A 140 -26.95 18.23 3.45
N VAL A 141 -26.99 18.14 4.78
CA VAL A 141 -26.05 17.29 5.54
C VAL A 141 -26.24 15.82 5.19
N GLU A 142 -27.47 15.34 5.14
CA GLU A 142 -27.77 13.96 4.78
C GLU A 142 -27.32 13.65 3.34
N ALA A 143 -27.58 14.56 2.41
CA ALA A 143 -27.13 14.44 1.02
C ALA A 143 -25.59 14.43 0.90
N GLN A 144 -24.89 15.28 1.66
CA GLN A 144 -23.43 15.32 1.68
C GLN A 144 -22.82 14.03 2.23
N ILE A 145 -23.37 13.50 3.33
CA ILE A 145 -22.91 12.24 3.91
C ILE A 145 -23.16 11.09 2.93
N SER A 146 -24.35 11.00 2.36
CA SER A 146 -24.72 9.94 1.42
C SER A 146 -23.82 9.94 0.19
N ARG A 147 -23.59 11.12 -0.41
CA ARG A 147 -22.67 11.29 -1.54
C ARG A 147 -21.25 10.89 -1.19
N ALA A 148 -20.75 11.29 -0.01
CA ALA A 148 -19.40 10.92 0.42
C ALA A 148 -19.24 9.40 0.62
N MET A 149 -20.28 8.71 1.09
CA MET A 149 -20.24 7.25 1.27
C MET A 149 -20.32 6.50 -0.05
N GLU A 150 -21.14 6.98 -1.00
CA GLU A 150 -21.19 6.44 -2.36
C GLU A 150 -19.85 6.63 -3.09
N GLU A 151 -19.26 7.83 -2.98
CA GLU A 151 -17.93 8.12 -3.52
C GLU A 151 -16.86 7.26 -2.85
N ALA A 152 -16.93 7.06 -1.52
CA ALA A 152 -16.02 6.18 -0.80
C ALA A 152 -16.08 4.75 -1.32
N GLY A 153 -17.29 4.23 -1.61
CA GLY A 153 -17.49 2.92 -2.24
C GLY A 153 -16.83 2.85 -3.63
N THR A 154 -17.07 3.86 -4.47
CA THR A 154 -16.48 3.95 -5.81
C THR A 154 -14.95 4.00 -5.78
N VAL A 155 -14.39 4.84 -4.90
CA VAL A 155 -12.94 4.98 -4.70
C VAL A 155 -12.33 3.68 -4.16
N LYS A 156 -13.00 3.02 -3.20
CA LYS A 156 -12.56 1.73 -2.66
C LYS A 156 -12.45 0.67 -3.76
N GLU A 157 -13.47 0.52 -4.60
CA GLU A 157 -13.47 -0.45 -5.70
C GLU A 157 -12.43 -0.10 -6.78
N ALA A 158 -12.25 1.19 -7.08
CA ALA A 158 -11.18 1.62 -7.98
C ALA A 158 -9.80 1.25 -7.44
N LEU A 159 -9.52 1.54 -6.16
CA LEU A 159 -8.25 1.23 -5.50
C LEU A 159 -8.01 -0.27 -5.36
N LYS A 160 -9.06 -1.05 -5.06
CA LYS A 160 -9.03 -2.51 -5.00
C LYS A 160 -8.60 -3.12 -6.33
N ARG A 161 -9.21 -2.70 -7.44
CA ARG A 161 -8.79 -3.11 -8.80
C ARG A 161 -7.38 -2.66 -9.20
N GLY A 162 -6.86 -1.64 -8.52
CA GLY A 162 -5.52 -1.10 -8.73
C GLY A 162 -4.43 -1.80 -7.94
N LYS A 163 -4.76 -2.82 -7.14
CA LYS A 163 -3.80 -3.72 -6.50
C LYS A 163 -3.32 -4.76 -7.50
N MET A 164 -2.21 -5.40 -7.18
CA MET A 164 -1.62 -6.47 -7.98
C MET A 164 -2.03 -7.81 -7.39
N THR A 165 -2.44 -8.74 -8.24
CA THR A 165 -2.82 -10.08 -7.80
C THR A 165 -1.61 -11.01 -7.84
N LEU A 166 -1.27 -11.63 -6.72
CA LEU A 166 -0.21 -12.62 -6.61
C LEU A 166 -0.51 -13.59 -5.47
N PRO A 167 -0.48 -14.92 -5.69
CA PRO A 167 -0.60 -15.90 -4.61
C PRO A 167 0.45 -15.69 -3.53
N TRP A 168 0.12 -16.04 -2.28
CA TRP A 168 1.02 -15.79 -1.14
C TRP A 168 2.38 -16.48 -1.27
N ASN A 169 2.42 -17.71 -1.80
CA ASN A 169 3.67 -18.43 -2.00
C ASN A 169 4.54 -17.78 -3.09
N ASP A 170 3.93 -17.27 -4.15
CA ASP A 170 4.66 -16.55 -5.21
C ASP A 170 5.15 -15.19 -4.71
N TYR A 171 4.39 -14.53 -3.82
CA TYR A 171 4.85 -13.33 -3.15
C TYR A 171 6.10 -13.58 -2.28
N LYS A 172 6.14 -14.69 -1.52
CA LYS A 172 7.33 -15.06 -0.74
C LYS A 172 8.55 -15.23 -1.64
N ARG A 173 8.43 -16.02 -2.71
CA ARG A 173 9.49 -16.25 -3.70
C ARG A 173 9.95 -14.93 -4.33
N LEU A 174 9.02 -14.04 -4.65
CA LEU A 174 9.34 -12.71 -5.19
C LEU A 174 10.17 -11.88 -4.21
N ILE A 175 9.81 -11.90 -2.92
CA ILE A 175 10.55 -11.19 -1.88
C ILE A 175 11.94 -11.80 -1.67
N GLU A 176 12.09 -13.13 -1.72
CA GLU A 176 13.40 -13.80 -1.65
C GLU A 176 14.32 -13.36 -2.80
N ILE A 177 13.79 -13.26 -4.02
CA ILE A 177 14.55 -12.71 -5.17
C ILE A 177 14.98 -11.25 -4.91
N PHE A 178 14.13 -10.45 -4.28
CA PHE A 178 14.49 -9.07 -3.94
C PHE A 178 15.57 -9.03 -2.86
N LEU A 179 15.46 -9.87 -1.82
CA LEU A 179 16.45 -9.98 -0.76
C LEU A 179 17.80 -10.44 -1.29
N TYR A 180 17.83 -11.44 -2.18
CA TYR A 180 19.03 -11.86 -2.89
C TYR A 180 19.72 -10.67 -3.57
N ARG A 181 18.97 -9.88 -4.34
CA ARG A 181 19.50 -8.66 -4.98
C ARG A 181 19.99 -7.63 -3.96
N CYS A 182 19.34 -7.53 -2.80
CA CYS A 182 19.80 -6.64 -1.75
C CYS A 182 21.15 -7.11 -1.19
N PHE A 183 21.34 -8.40 -0.91
CA PHE A 183 22.62 -8.96 -0.46
C PHE A 183 23.73 -8.79 -1.51
N GLN A 184 23.44 -9.07 -2.78
CA GLN A 184 24.40 -8.88 -3.88
C GLN A 184 24.89 -7.43 -3.97
N ASN A 185 23.96 -6.46 -3.92
CA ASN A 185 24.27 -5.04 -4.09
C ASN A 185 24.65 -4.31 -2.79
N CYS A 186 24.53 -4.97 -1.63
CA CYS A 186 24.92 -4.37 -0.36
C CYS A 186 26.44 -4.19 -0.36
N LYS A 187 26.91 -3.11 0.25
CA LYS A 187 28.33 -2.96 0.61
C LYS A 187 28.45 -3.06 2.12
N LEU A 188 29.65 -3.33 2.60
CA LEU A 188 29.96 -3.27 4.02
C LEU A 188 29.96 -1.82 4.51
N ALA A 189 29.74 -1.59 5.80
CA ALA A 189 29.57 -0.26 6.37
C ALA A 189 30.79 0.64 6.12
N ASP A 190 31.99 0.10 6.30
CA ASP A 190 33.30 0.71 6.03
C ASP A 190 33.44 1.22 4.57
N GLN A 191 32.87 0.50 3.61
CA GLN A 191 32.90 0.86 2.19
C GLN A 191 32.00 2.06 1.83
N TYR A 192 31.16 2.53 2.76
CA TYR A 192 30.37 3.75 2.60
C TYR A 192 31.06 5.00 3.15
N GLU A 193 32.13 4.85 3.92
CA GLU A 193 32.77 5.94 4.67
C GLU A 193 33.56 6.90 3.77
N GLY A 194 34.09 6.42 2.65
CA GLY A 194 34.84 7.21 1.65
C GLY A 194 34.03 8.27 0.89
N LYS A 195 32.75 8.47 1.20
CA LYS A 195 31.89 9.53 0.64
C LYS A 195 31.27 10.41 1.74
N ALA A 196 32.11 10.99 2.60
CA ALA A 196 31.86 12.20 3.41
C ALA A 196 30.53 12.34 4.20
N CYS A 197 29.69 11.31 4.41
CA CYS A 197 28.33 11.59 4.93
C CYS A 197 27.60 10.46 5.68
N VAL A 198 28.26 9.44 6.24
CA VAL A 198 27.53 8.39 6.95
C VAL A 198 27.95 8.25 8.41
N LEU A 199 29.22 8.07 8.74
CA LEU A 199 29.63 7.72 10.11
C LEU A 199 29.38 8.76 11.20
N GLY A 200 29.43 10.06 10.92
CA GLY A 200 29.19 11.07 11.96
C GLY A 200 27.78 11.05 12.57
N ARG A 201 26.86 10.24 12.01
CA ARG A 201 25.53 9.94 12.58
C ARG A 201 25.36 8.48 13.03
N VAL A 202 26.36 7.62 12.83
CA VAL A 202 26.35 6.19 13.21
C VAL A 202 26.76 6.02 14.67
N ASP A 203 27.41 7.00 15.29
CA ASP A 203 27.72 7.00 16.73
C ASP A 203 26.48 6.82 17.65
N PHE A 204 25.25 6.98 17.12
CA PHE A 204 24.00 6.72 17.84
C PHE A 204 23.12 5.60 17.24
N LEU A 205 23.46 5.04 16.07
CA LEU A 205 22.66 4.03 15.37
C LEU A 205 23.50 2.76 15.20
N THR A 206 23.07 1.66 15.83
CA THR A 206 23.71 0.35 15.63
C THR A 206 23.79 0.01 14.14
N GLU A 207 24.84 -0.69 13.72
CA GLU A 207 25.09 -1.08 12.33
C GLU A 207 23.91 -1.86 11.71
N ASP A 208 23.19 -2.62 12.53
CA ASP A 208 21.93 -3.27 12.17
C ASP A 208 20.87 -2.31 11.63
N HIS A 209 20.69 -1.16 12.27
CA HIS A 209 19.72 -0.18 11.81
C HIS A 209 20.10 0.38 10.43
N PHE A 210 21.40 0.49 10.14
CA PHE A 210 21.88 0.86 8.82
C PHE A 210 21.45 -0.17 7.77
N TYR A 211 21.73 -1.46 7.99
CA TYR A 211 21.36 -2.52 7.05
C TYR A 211 19.85 -2.71 6.94
N VAL A 212 19.07 -2.61 8.03
CA VAL A 212 17.61 -2.64 8.00
C VAL A 212 17.06 -1.53 7.09
N LYS A 213 17.61 -0.32 7.22
CA LYS A 213 17.23 0.84 6.41
C LYS A 213 17.63 0.65 4.95
N TYR A 214 18.83 0.11 4.68
CA TYR A 214 19.30 -0.22 3.35
C TYR A 214 18.36 -1.23 2.67
N MET A 215 18.13 -2.38 3.31
CA MET A 215 17.27 -3.45 2.78
C MET A 215 15.83 -2.97 2.60
N SER A 216 15.30 -2.18 3.54
CA SER A 216 13.96 -1.59 3.40
C SER A 216 13.81 -0.70 2.17
N ARG A 217 14.83 0.10 1.85
CA ARG A 217 14.85 0.94 0.63
C ARG A 217 15.03 0.11 -0.63
N CYS A 218 15.87 -0.92 -0.58
CA CYS A 218 16.06 -1.86 -1.67
C CYS A 218 14.74 -2.57 -2.01
N LEU A 219 14.03 -3.12 -1.01
CA LEU A 219 12.72 -3.74 -1.18
C LEU A 219 11.66 -2.78 -1.77
N ASP A 220 11.63 -1.52 -1.33
CA ASP A 220 10.76 -0.50 -1.94
C ASP A 220 11.09 -0.28 -3.43
N GLY A 221 12.37 -0.24 -3.76
CA GLY A 221 12.87 -0.05 -5.13
C GLY A 221 12.50 -1.21 -6.04
N GLU A 222 12.82 -2.44 -5.62
CA GLU A 222 12.52 -3.66 -6.36
C GLU A 222 11.02 -3.84 -6.57
N LEU A 223 10.21 -3.57 -5.54
CA LEU A 223 8.76 -3.68 -5.69
C LEU A 223 8.17 -2.63 -6.64
N ARG A 224 8.74 -1.41 -6.69
CA ARG A 224 8.35 -0.41 -7.70
C ARG A 224 8.74 -0.84 -9.12
N LYS A 225 9.90 -1.48 -9.30
CA LYS A 225 10.30 -2.03 -10.60
C LYS A 225 9.34 -3.13 -11.04
N TRP A 226 9.01 -4.04 -10.12
CA TRP A 226 8.04 -5.11 -10.35
C TRP A 226 6.64 -4.58 -10.65
N GLN A 227 6.18 -3.57 -9.91
CA GLN A 227 4.90 -2.91 -10.20
C GLN A 227 4.85 -2.37 -11.63
N LYS A 228 5.93 -1.77 -12.12
CA LYS A 228 6.00 -1.28 -13.50
C LYS A 228 5.94 -2.42 -14.52
N GLN A 229 6.63 -3.53 -14.26
CA GLN A 229 6.58 -4.73 -15.10
C GLN A 229 5.16 -5.30 -15.14
N TYR A 230 4.52 -5.45 -13.98
CA TYR A 230 3.16 -5.97 -13.84
C TYR A 230 2.14 -5.19 -14.69
N TYR A 231 2.22 -3.85 -14.68
CA TYR A 231 1.32 -3.00 -15.48
C TYR A 231 1.81 -2.76 -16.92
N GLY A 232 2.92 -3.36 -17.33
CA GLY A 232 3.47 -3.19 -18.68
C GLY A 232 3.89 -1.75 -19.01
N VAL A 233 4.34 -0.98 -18.01
CA VAL A 233 4.83 0.39 -18.20
C VAL A 233 6.37 0.45 -18.23
N PRO A 234 6.98 1.42 -18.94
CA PRO A 234 8.43 1.54 -19.00
C PRO A 234 9.06 1.67 -17.61
N GLN A 235 10.26 1.11 -17.42
CA GLN A 235 10.99 1.21 -16.15
C GLN A 235 11.42 2.65 -15.81
N SER A 236 11.77 3.41 -16.84
CA SER A 236 12.07 4.83 -16.77
C SER A 236 11.21 5.57 -17.77
N SER A 237 10.52 6.62 -17.33
CA SER A 237 9.79 7.53 -18.20
C SER A 237 10.12 8.96 -17.84
N ARG A 238 10.51 9.77 -18.84
CA ARG A 238 10.70 11.22 -18.69
C ARG A 238 9.40 11.94 -18.33
N LYS A 239 8.25 11.36 -18.70
CA LYS A 239 6.92 11.95 -18.45
C LYS A 239 6.42 11.65 -17.04
N GLY A 240 6.98 10.61 -16.40
CA GLY A 240 6.53 10.10 -15.11
C GLY A 240 5.28 9.22 -15.21
N TYR A 241 4.71 8.88 -14.05
CA TYR A 241 3.58 7.95 -13.93
C TYR A 241 2.41 8.58 -13.20
N LYS A 242 1.21 8.10 -13.49
CA LYS A 242 -0.03 8.44 -12.77
C LYS A 242 -0.91 7.20 -12.60
N ARG A 243 -2.05 7.38 -11.93
CA ARG A 243 -3.04 6.32 -11.69
C ARG A 243 -4.19 6.41 -12.70
N CYS A 244 -4.71 5.27 -13.13
CA CYS A 244 -5.92 5.19 -13.96
C CYS A 244 -7.11 5.76 -13.18
N ALA A 245 -7.94 6.58 -13.83
CA ALA A 245 -9.10 7.21 -13.18
C ALA A 245 -10.18 6.21 -12.75
N VAL A 246 -10.24 5.02 -13.37
CA VAL A 246 -11.30 4.02 -13.11
C VAL A 246 -10.85 2.90 -12.17
N CYS A 247 -9.62 2.41 -12.35
CA CYS A 247 -9.12 1.24 -11.63
C CYS A 247 -7.83 1.49 -10.86
N ALA A 248 -7.36 2.75 -10.74
CA ALA A 248 -6.13 3.10 -10.05
C ALA A 248 -4.85 2.33 -10.48
N ALA A 249 -4.88 1.59 -11.59
CA ALA A 249 -3.71 0.93 -12.16
C ALA A 249 -2.62 1.95 -12.52
N LEU A 250 -1.35 1.55 -12.42
CA LEU A 250 -0.23 2.42 -12.79
C LEU A 250 -0.21 2.61 -14.31
N ILE A 251 -0.16 3.87 -14.75
CA ILE A 251 -0.05 4.22 -16.17
C ILE A 251 1.05 5.26 -16.37
N GLU A 252 1.71 5.21 -17.52
CA GLU A 252 2.63 6.26 -17.93
C GLU A 252 1.86 7.56 -18.25
N LYS A 253 2.36 8.70 -17.75
CA LYS A 253 1.83 10.02 -18.10
C LYS A 253 1.98 10.24 -19.61
N GLY A 254 0.87 10.54 -20.28
CA GLY A 254 0.84 11.00 -21.67
C GLY A 254 0.24 12.40 -21.74
N GLY A 255 -0.33 12.76 -22.89
CA GLY A 255 -1.10 13.99 -23.01
C GLY A 255 -2.31 14.02 -22.05
N ASN A 256 -2.87 15.21 -21.84
CA ASN A 256 -3.93 15.47 -20.86
C ASN A 256 -5.12 14.49 -20.95
N ARG A 257 -5.44 14.02 -22.17
CA ARG A 257 -6.54 13.09 -22.45
C ARG A 257 -6.28 11.62 -22.04
N LYS A 258 -5.04 11.22 -21.74
CA LYS A 258 -4.73 9.82 -21.38
C LYS A 258 -4.98 9.60 -19.88
N THR A 259 -6.23 9.46 -19.45
CA THR A 259 -6.62 9.25 -18.04
C THR A 259 -6.82 7.77 -17.67
N LEU A 260 -7.00 6.90 -18.67
CA LEU A 260 -7.32 5.48 -18.50
C LEU A 260 -6.15 4.56 -18.85
N CYS A 261 -6.09 3.38 -18.22
CA CYS A 261 -5.24 2.28 -18.66
C CYS A 261 -5.81 1.63 -19.94
N ARG A 262 -5.04 0.77 -20.60
CA ARG A 262 -5.45 0.13 -21.87
C ARG A 262 -6.73 -0.69 -21.70
N ALA A 263 -6.84 -1.48 -20.64
CA ALA A 263 -8.03 -2.28 -20.35
C ALA A 263 -9.28 -1.40 -20.13
N CYS A 264 -9.23 -0.44 -19.21
CA CYS A 264 -10.37 0.45 -18.95
C CYS A 264 -10.75 1.32 -20.14
N ARG A 265 -9.81 1.63 -21.04
CA ARG A 265 -10.13 2.33 -22.29
C ARG A 265 -10.93 1.42 -23.23
N ALA A 266 -10.48 0.19 -23.44
CA ALA A 266 -11.19 -0.77 -24.28
C ALA A 266 -12.62 -1.03 -23.79
N ASP A 267 -12.80 -1.20 -22.47
CA ASP A 267 -14.13 -1.38 -21.87
C ASP A 267 -15.03 -0.15 -22.10
N ASN A 268 -14.48 1.06 -21.95
CA ASN A 268 -15.22 2.30 -22.16
C ASN A 268 -15.62 2.48 -23.63
N ASP A 269 -14.71 2.20 -24.57
CA ASP A 269 -14.99 2.26 -26.00
C ASP A 269 -16.08 1.25 -26.39
N LEU A 270 -16.07 0.04 -25.81
CA LEU A 270 -17.12 -0.95 -25.99
C LEU A 270 -18.48 -0.47 -25.46
N MET A 271 -18.53 0.11 -24.25
CA MET A 271 -19.76 0.68 -23.69
C MET A 271 -20.29 1.83 -24.54
N ARG A 272 -19.40 2.70 -25.04
CA ARG A 272 -19.76 3.80 -25.92
C ARG A 272 -20.37 3.29 -27.23
N TYR A 273 -19.79 2.25 -27.81
CA TYR A 273 -20.29 1.61 -29.02
C TYR A 273 -21.68 0.98 -28.80
N ARG A 274 -21.88 0.28 -27.68
CA ARG A 274 -23.20 -0.28 -27.30
C ARG A 274 -24.27 0.81 -27.18
N ARG A 275 -23.99 1.89 -26.43
CA ARG A 275 -24.91 3.04 -26.29
C ARG A 275 -25.23 3.71 -27.63
N TYR A 276 -24.24 3.81 -28.52
CA TYR A 276 -24.46 4.36 -29.86
C TYR A 276 -25.42 3.49 -30.68
N ASN A 277 -25.21 2.17 -30.66
CA ASN A 277 -26.08 1.23 -31.37
C ASN A 277 -27.50 1.18 -30.78
N GLU A 278 -27.64 1.22 -29.46
CA GLU A 278 -28.93 1.31 -28.76
C GLU A 278 -29.70 2.58 -29.16
N LYS A 279 -29.05 3.74 -29.19
CA LYS A 279 -29.69 4.98 -29.67
C LYS A 279 -30.14 4.87 -31.12
N ARG A 280 -29.31 4.27 -31.98
CA ARG A 280 -29.65 4.08 -33.39
C ARG A 280 -30.83 3.14 -33.60
N THR A 281 -30.93 2.05 -32.85
CA THR A 281 -32.08 1.12 -32.92
C THR A 281 -33.34 1.72 -32.32
N THR A 282 -33.22 2.52 -31.26
CA THR A 282 -34.35 3.22 -30.64
C THR A 282 -34.93 4.28 -31.58
N ASN A 283 -34.07 5.12 -32.18
CA ASN A 283 -34.49 6.14 -33.15
C ASN A 283 -35.19 5.53 -34.37
N ARG A 284 -34.69 4.39 -34.87
CA ARG A 284 -35.33 3.64 -35.96
C ARG A 284 -36.70 3.07 -35.61
N LYS A 285 -37.02 2.85 -34.33
CA LYS A 285 -38.35 2.35 -33.89
C LYS A 285 -39.37 3.47 -33.70
N THR A 286 -38.92 4.70 -33.49
CA THR A 286 -39.77 5.91 -33.38
C THR A 286 -40.11 6.55 -34.72
N GLU A 287 -39.46 6.12 -35.81
CA GLU A 287 -39.73 6.59 -37.19
C GLU A 287 -40.74 5.70 -37.94
N PHE A 288 -41.30 4.69 -37.28
CA PHE A 288 -42.43 3.85 -37.74
C PHE A 288 -43.57 3.97 -36.74
#